data_AF-A0A1Z8XZM1-F1
#
_entry.id   AF-A0A1Z8XZM1-F1
#
_cell.length_a   1.000
_cell.length_b   1.000
_cell.length_c   1.000
_cell.angle_alpha   90.00
_cell.angle_beta   90.00
_cell.angle_gamma   90.00
#
_symmetry.space_group_name_H-M   'P 1'
#
loop_
_entity.id
_entity.type
_entity.pdbx_description
1 polymer ?
#
loop_
_entity_poly.entity_id
_entity_poly.type
_entity_poly.pdbx_seq_one_letter_code
_entity_poly.pdbx_strand_id
1 'polypeptide(L)'
;MIRERCGRFPQGEPAPKYVVRLLGPCSNAVIHVIEPVLLPPAVKSSSLQNNGSAKGLTEQAMYLGTHQFNKGNHFAYGSLYEIALHSQIVLPEDLLSQENLKALKISTDKAELHPSPIQSAYLMRQAMDSVFISRKEECFDASSKLQFNSLR
;
A
#
# COMPACT_ATOMS: atom_id res chain seq x y z
N MET A 1 -0.68 -43.52 -5.97
CA MET A 1 -0.30 -43.53 -7.40
C MET A 1 -1.51 -43.11 -8.22
N ILE A 2 -1.75 -41.79 -8.36
CA ILE A 2 -2.94 -41.27 -9.07
C ILE A 2 -2.45 -40.72 -10.41
N ARG A 3 -2.91 -41.34 -11.49
CA ARG A 3 -2.63 -40.96 -12.88
C ARG A 3 -3.33 -39.65 -13.22
N GLU A 4 -2.56 -38.63 -13.62
CA GLU A 4 -3.10 -37.44 -14.27
C GLU A 4 -3.68 -37.84 -15.63
N ARG A 5 -4.99 -37.71 -15.81
CA ARG A 5 -5.58 -37.56 -17.15
C ARG A 5 -5.74 -36.06 -17.41
N CYS A 6 -4.70 -35.44 -17.95
CA CYS A 6 -4.85 -34.19 -18.69
C CYS A 6 -5.77 -34.48 -19.89
N GLY A 7 -7.01 -33.98 -19.82
CA GLY A 7 -7.91 -33.94 -20.97
C GLY A 7 -7.22 -33.19 -22.10
N ARG A 8 -7.06 -33.86 -23.24
CA ARG A 8 -6.53 -33.26 -24.46
C ARG A 8 -7.57 -32.25 -24.95
N PHE A 9 -7.20 -30.97 -25.04
CA PHE A 9 -8.06 -29.94 -25.62
C PHE A 9 -8.40 -30.33 -27.08
N PRO A 10 -9.68 -30.27 -27.50
CA PRO A 10 -10.02 -30.47 -28.89
C PRO A 10 -9.40 -29.33 -29.71
N GLN A 11 -8.59 -29.69 -30.71
CA GLN A 11 -7.97 -28.70 -31.58
C GLN A 11 -9.04 -28.11 -32.51
N GLY A 12 -9.34 -26.82 -32.35
CA GLY A 12 -10.25 -26.10 -33.23
C GLY A 12 -11.05 -24.96 -32.59
N GLU A 13 -11.08 -24.85 -31.26
CA GLU A 13 -11.77 -23.74 -30.58
C GLU A 13 -10.79 -22.66 -30.09
N PRO A 14 -11.17 -21.37 -30.13
CA PRO A 14 -10.33 -20.30 -29.60
C PRO A 14 -10.06 -20.55 -28.11
N ALA A 15 -8.79 -20.47 -27.71
CA ALA A 15 -8.38 -20.69 -26.33
C ALA A 15 -9.20 -19.79 -25.37
N PRO A 16 -9.71 -20.32 -24.25
CA PRO A 16 -10.40 -19.49 -23.28
C PRO A 16 -9.45 -18.40 -22.80
N LYS A 17 -9.91 -17.15 -22.80
CA LYS A 17 -9.09 -15.97 -22.44
C LYS A 17 -8.49 -16.05 -21.04
N TYR A 18 -9.04 -16.89 -20.16
CA TYR A 18 -8.57 -17.10 -18.80
C TYR A 18 -8.66 -18.59 -18.44
N VAL A 19 -7.54 -19.18 -18.03
CA VAL A 19 -7.48 -20.54 -17.47
C VAL A 19 -7.21 -20.39 -15.98
N VAL A 20 -8.21 -20.69 -15.15
CA VAL A 20 -8.04 -20.70 -13.69
C VAL A 20 -7.71 -22.12 -13.26
N ARG A 21 -6.47 -22.32 -12.80
CA ARG A 21 -6.03 -23.62 -12.25
C ARG A 21 -6.22 -23.60 -10.73
N LEU A 22 -7.21 -24.34 -10.25
CA LEU A 22 -7.41 -24.54 -8.81
C LEU A 22 -6.34 -25.49 -8.26
N LEU A 23 -5.66 -25.09 -7.18
CA LEU A 23 -4.57 -25.85 -6.55
C LEU A 23 -5.03 -26.79 -5.42
N GLY A 24 -6.32 -27.14 -5.35
CA GLY A 24 -6.82 -28.11 -4.36
C GLY A 24 -8.34 -28.27 -4.35
N PRO A 25 -8.88 -29.35 -3.74
CA PRO A 25 -10.31 -29.54 -3.58
C PRO A 25 -10.83 -28.65 -2.44
N CYS A 26 -11.27 -27.44 -2.78
CA CYS A 26 -11.98 -26.59 -1.82
C CYS A 26 -13.48 -26.92 -1.87
N SER A 27 -13.98 -27.66 -0.88
CA SER A 27 -15.38 -28.10 -0.86
C SER A 27 -16.41 -26.99 -0.61
N ASN A 28 -15.99 -25.76 -0.25
CA ASN A 28 -16.86 -24.59 -0.05
C ASN A 28 -16.13 -23.28 -0.46
N ALA A 29 -15.57 -23.20 -1.67
CA ALA A 29 -14.85 -22.01 -2.10
C ALA A 29 -15.80 -20.84 -2.42
N VAL A 30 -15.86 -19.85 -1.54
CA VAL A 30 -16.19 -18.48 -1.96
C VAL A 30 -15.04 -18.02 -2.85
N ILE A 31 -15.28 -17.99 -4.16
CA ILE A 31 -14.35 -17.38 -5.10
C ILE A 31 -14.55 -15.87 -4.98
N HIS A 32 -13.58 -15.17 -4.42
CA HIS A 32 -13.47 -13.73 -4.63
C HIS A 32 -13.06 -13.52 -6.10
N VAL A 33 -14.05 -13.45 -6.99
CA VAL A 33 -13.84 -12.98 -8.35
C VAL A 33 -13.57 -11.49 -8.24
N ILE A 34 -12.29 -11.13 -8.23
CA ILE A 34 -11.92 -9.76 -8.56
C ILE A 34 -12.04 -9.69 -10.08
N GLU A 35 -13.12 -9.09 -10.57
CA GLU A 35 -13.18 -8.72 -11.98
C GLU A 35 -11.94 -7.88 -12.32
N PRO A 36 -11.30 -8.06 -13.49
CA PRO A 36 -10.43 -7.04 -14.00
C PRO A 36 -11.30 -5.80 -14.21
N VAL A 37 -11.20 -4.82 -13.31
CA VAL A 37 -11.69 -3.48 -13.58
C VAL A 37 -10.99 -3.08 -14.87
N LEU A 38 -11.78 -2.99 -15.95
CA LEU A 38 -11.41 -2.33 -17.18
C LEU A 38 -11.03 -0.89 -16.82
N LEU A 39 -9.76 -0.67 -16.43
CA LEU A 39 -9.21 0.66 -16.37
C LEU A 39 -9.20 1.14 -17.84
N PRO A 40 -9.92 2.23 -18.17
CA PRO A 40 -9.92 2.74 -19.54
C PRO A 40 -8.48 3.07 -19.96
N PRO A 41 -8.15 2.99 -21.27
CA PRO A 41 -6.83 3.37 -21.75
C PRO A 41 -6.72 4.88 -21.63
N ALA A 42 -6.22 5.32 -20.48
CA ALA A 42 -5.74 6.65 -20.32
C ALA A 42 -4.51 6.55 -19.46
N VAL A 43 -3.36 6.67 -20.13
CA VAL A 43 -2.15 7.25 -19.59
C VAL A 43 -2.47 8.68 -19.15
N LYS A 44 -3.32 8.82 -18.13
CA LYS A 44 -3.25 9.92 -17.20
C LYS A 44 -2.16 9.39 -16.27
N SER A 45 -0.88 9.69 -16.49
CA SER A 45 -0.30 10.85 -15.80
C SER A 45 -1.24 11.30 -14.69
N SER A 46 -1.43 10.44 -13.68
CA SER A 46 -2.00 10.86 -12.41
C SER A 46 -1.10 12.01 -12.05
N SER A 47 -1.67 13.19 -12.22
CA SER A 47 -1.06 14.46 -11.93
C SER A 47 -0.17 14.26 -10.73
N LEU A 48 1.15 14.25 -10.99
CA LEU A 48 2.18 14.54 -10.01
C LEU A 48 1.94 15.99 -9.59
N GLN A 49 0.79 16.25 -8.97
CA GLN A 49 0.61 17.37 -8.09
C GLN A 49 1.43 16.97 -6.87
N ASN A 50 2.74 17.18 -7.01
CA ASN A 50 3.71 17.32 -5.96
C ASN A 50 3.29 18.52 -5.10
N ASN A 51 2.15 18.39 -4.42
CA ASN A 51 2.02 19.01 -3.13
C ASN A 51 2.90 18.12 -2.26
N GLY A 52 4.02 18.63 -1.75
CA GLY A 52 4.98 17.92 -0.88
C GLY A 52 4.37 17.50 0.48
N SER A 53 3.14 17.00 0.45
CA SER A 53 2.37 16.45 1.54
C SER A 53 2.88 15.05 1.84
N ALA A 54 2.97 14.74 3.14
CA ALA A 54 3.27 13.44 3.68
C ALA A 54 2.55 12.29 2.94
N LYS A 55 1.28 12.49 2.59
CA LYS A 55 0.44 11.50 1.89
C LYS A 55 0.94 11.21 0.48
N GLY A 56 1.29 12.24 -0.28
CA GLY A 56 1.78 12.07 -1.66
C GLY A 56 3.12 11.34 -1.71
N LEU A 57 3.98 11.56 -0.72
CA LEU A 57 5.28 10.88 -0.61
C LEU A 57 5.11 9.39 -0.26
N THR A 58 4.18 9.05 0.64
CA THR A 58 3.85 7.65 0.93
C THR A 58 3.24 6.96 -0.29
N GLU A 59 2.31 7.59 -0.99
CA GLU A 59 1.69 7.03 -2.21
C GLU A 59 2.73 6.80 -3.31
N GLN A 60 3.66 7.75 -3.49
CA GLN A 60 4.75 7.63 -4.46
C GLN A 60 5.72 6.49 -4.10
N ALA A 61 6.05 6.35 -2.81
CA ALA A 61 6.87 5.25 -2.33
C ALA A 61 6.17 3.89 -2.51
N MET A 62 4.85 3.83 -2.32
CA MET A 62 4.07 2.62 -2.60
C MET A 62 4.13 2.24 -4.08
N TYR A 63 3.87 3.19 -4.97
CA TYR A 63 3.89 2.96 -6.41
C TYR A 63 5.26 2.48 -6.90
N LEU A 64 6.33 3.24 -6.58
CA LEU A 64 7.69 2.90 -6.99
C LEU A 64 8.20 1.63 -6.30
N GLY A 65 7.83 1.43 -5.04
CA GLY A 65 8.21 0.28 -4.24
C GLY A 65 7.70 -1.02 -4.86
N THR A 66 6.41 -1.08 -5.24
CA THR A 66 5.85 -2.29 -5.87
C THR A 66 6.63 -2.69 -7.13
N HIS A 67 7.05 -1.72 -7.94
CA HIS A 67 7.87 -2.00 -9.12
C HIS A 67 9.25 -2.56 -8.79
N GLN A 68 9.91 -2.06 -7.74
CA GLN A 68 11.21 -2.59 -7.31
C GLN A 68 11.09 -3.97 -6.68
N PHE A 69 10.06 -4.19 -5.87
CA PHE A 69 9.78 -5.47 -5.23
C PHE A 69 9.56 -6.57 -6.27
N ASN A 70 8.74 -6.30 -7.30
CA ASN A 70 8.46 -7.26 -8.37
C ASN A 70 9.69 -7.60 -9.22
N LYS A 71 10.70 -6.72 -9.24
CA LYS A 71 12.00 -6.97 -9.88
C LYS A 71 12.97 -7.76 -8.98
N GLY A 72 12.56 -8.13 -7.76
CA GLY A 72 13.41 -8.75 -6.75
C GLY A 72 14.36 -7.77 -6.06
N ASN A 73 14.24 -6.47 -6.31
CA ASN A 73 15.08 -5.46 -5.68
C ASN A 73 14.47 -5.02 -4.35
N HIS A 74 14.62 -5.87 -3.34
CA HIS A 74 14.10 -5.63 -1.99
C HIS A 74 14.85 -4.53 -1.25
N PHE A 75 16.13 -4.29 -1.57
CA PHE A 75 16.91 -3.21 -0.98
C PHE A 75 16.34 -1.85 -1.39
N ALA A 76 16.18 -1.62 -2.70
CA ALA A 76 15.56 -0.38 -3.20
C ALA A 76 14.11 -0.20 -2.72
N TYR A 77 13.39 -1.31 -2.51
CA TYR A 77 12.07 -1.27 -1.89
C TYR A 77 12.11 -0.64 -0.49
N GLY A 78 13.04 -1.07 0.37
CA GLY A 78 13.24 -0.50 1.71
C GLY A 78 13.62 0.98 1.68
N SER A 79 14.60 1.35 0.86
CA SER A 79 15.08 2.74 0.78
C SER A 79 14.01 3.74 0.34
N LEU A 80 13.04 3.33 -0.48
CA LEU A 80 11.93 4.21 -0.87
C LEU A 80 11.01 4.56 0.31
N TYR A 81 10.76 3.61 1.22
CA TYR A 81 10.00 3.88 2.44
C TYR A 81 10.81 4.68 3.45
N GLU A 82 12.11 4.44 3.54
CA GLU A 82 13.00 5.24 4.38
C GLU A 82 12.97 6.72 3.95
N ILE A 83 13.16 7.00 2.66
CA ILE A 83 13.06 8.37 2.11
C ILE A 83 11.69 8.99 2.43
N ALA A 84 10.60 8.25 2.22
CA ALA A 84 9.27 8.74 2.53
C ALA A 84 9.09 9.02 4.04
N LEU A 85 9.61 8.17 4.92
CA LEU A 85 9.53 8.35 6.37
C LEU A 85 10.31 9.59 6.83
N HIS A 86 11.57 9.71 6.39
CA HIS A 86 12.43 10.83 6.70
C HIS A 86 11.83 12.14 6.21
N SER A 87 11.22 12.14 5.02
CA SER A 87 10.53 13.32 4.51
C SER A 87 9.41 13.79 5.44
N GLN A 88 8.67 12.86 6.07
CA GLN A 88 7.62 13.19 7.04
C GLN A 88 8.19 13.69 8.37
N ILE A 89 9.30 13.13 8.83
CA ILE A 89 9.98 13.57 10.06
C ILE A 89 10.50 15.02 9.92
N VAL A 90 10.90 15.41 8.71
CA VAL A 90 11.44 16.75 8.42
C VAL A 90 10.34 17.79 8.16
N LEU A 91 9.08 17.37 7.99
CA LEU A 91 7.98 18.32 7.86
C LEU A 91 7.84 19.18 9.12
N PRO A 92 7.43 20.46 8.98
CA PRO A 92 7.24 21.36 10.11
C PRO A 92 6.21 20.81 11.11
N GLU A 93 6.44 21.09 12.40
CA GLU A 93 5.66 20.54 13.53
C GLU A 93 4.16 20.89 13.46
N ASP A 94 3.78 21.96 12.76
CA ASP A 94 2.37 22.34 12.55
C ASP A 94 1.56 21.28 11.78
N LEU A 95 2.21 20.35 11.09
CA LEU A 95 1.57 19.29 10.29
C LEU A 95 1.49 17.93 11.00
N LEU A 96 2.20 17.77 12.12
CA LEU A 96 2.33 16.50 12.84
C LEU A 96 2.40 16.74 14.36
N SER A 97 1.45 16.17 15.10
CA SER A 97 1.53 16.12 16.57
C SER A 97 2.88 15.55 17.03
N GLN A 98 3.40 16.09 18.14
CA GLN A 98 4.63 15.64 18.79
C GLN A 98 4.59 14.14 19.14
N GLU A 99 3.41 13.59 19.41
CA GLU A 99 3.22 12.16 19.62
C GLU A 99 3.48 11.35 18.34
N ASN A 100 2.91 11.79 17.22
CA ASN A 100 3.11 11.17 15.91
C ASN A 100 4.58 11.23 15.47
N LEU A 101 5.27 12.34 15.72
CA LEU A 101 6.71 12.46 15.43
C LEU A 101 7.55 11.49 16.26
N LYS A 102 7.24 11.32 17.55
CA LYS A 102 7.91 10.32 18.39
C LYS A 102 7.63 8.90 17.90
N ALA A 103 6.39 8.59 17.52
CA ALA A 103 6.03 7.29 16.98
C ALA A 103 6.81 6.97 15.69
N LEU A 104 6.94 7.94 14.78
CA LEU A 104 7.73 7.79 13.55
C LEU A 104 9.21 7.53 13.87
N LYS A 105 9.83 8.32 14.74
CA LYS A 105 11.25 8.11 15.13
C LYS A 105 11.50 6.73 15.72
N ILE A 106 10.65 6.29 16.66
CA ILE A 106 10.73 4.95 17.26
C ILE A 106 10.60 3.85 16.18
N SER A 107 9.74 4.07 15.18
CA SER A 107 9.60 3.12 14.08
C SER A 107 10.82 3.08 13.16
N THR A 108 11.49 4.21 12.94
CA THR A 108 12.75 4.28 12.20
C THR A 108 13.81 3.45 12.89
N ASP A 109 14.01 3.66 14.19
CA ASP A 109 15.02 2.93 14.97
C ASP A 109 14.77 1.41 14.92
N LYS A 110 13.50 0.99 15.03
CA LYS A 110 13.12 -0.42 14.90
C LYS A 110 13.37 -0.98 13.51
N ALA A 111 13.15 -0.18 12.46
CA ALA A 111 13.31 -0.60 11.09
C ALA A 111 14.78 -0.68 10.66
N GLU A 112 15.65 0.18 11.19
CA GLU A 112 17.11 0.13 11.00
C GLU A 112 17.75 -1.10 11.66
N LEU A 113 17.23 -1.51 12.81
CA LEU A 113 17.69 -2.72 13.52
C LEU A 113 17.27 -4.02 12.84
N HIS A 114 16.34 -3.98 11.89
CA HIS A 114 15.82 -5.18 11.24
C HIS A 114 16.74 -5.65 10.10
N PRO A 115 17.16 -6.94 10.09
CA PRO A 115 18.08 -7.46 9.07
C PRO A 115 17.43 -7.65 7.70
N SER A 116 16.10 -7.67 7.62
CA SER A 116 15.37 -7.87 6.36
C SER A 116 14.84 -6.54 5.83
N PRO A 117 15.21 -6.13 4.61
CA PRO A 117 14.73 -4.87 4.02
C PRO A 117 13.23 -4.90 3.75
N ILE A 118 12.65 -6.09 3.55
CA ILE A 118 11.20 -6.26 3.40
C ILE A 118 10.51 -5.95 4.73
N GLN A 119 10.98 -6.54 5.83
CA GLN A 119 10.39 -6.31 7.17
C GLN A 119 10.56 -4.86 7.62
N SER A 120 11.74 -4.29 7.37
CA SER A 120 12.03 -2.88 7.61
C SER A 120 11.01 -1.97 6.90
N ALA A 121 10.78 -2.19 5.60
CA ALA A 121 9.77 -1.46 4.84
C ALA A 121 8.35 -1.62 5.40
N TYR A 122 7.97 -2.82 5.86
CA TYR A 122 6.66 -3.05 6.47
C TYR A 122 6.49 -2.27 7.78
N LEU A 123 7.53 -2.22 8.63
CA LEU A 123 7.51 -1.45 9.87
C LEU A 123 7.36 0.06 9.60
N MET A 124 8.14 0.58 8.66
CA MET A 124 8.07 2.00 8.26
C MET A 124 6.68 2.34 7.70
N ARG A 125 6.13 1.47 6.85
CA ARG A 125 4.79 1.66 6.29
C ARG A 125 3.71 1.65 7.37
N GLN A 126 3.77 0.69 8.30
CA GLN A 126 2.81 0.60 9.40
C GLN A 126 2.83 1.87 10.26
N ALA A 127 4.00 2.49 10.45
CA ALA A 127 4.12 3.73 11.20
C ALA A 127 3.56 4.95 10.44
N MET A 128 3.76 5.03 9.12
CA MET A 128 3.12 6.08 8.32
C MET A 128 1.59 5.94 8.32
N ASP A 129 1.10 4.70 8.22
CA ASP A 129 -0.32 4.39 8.21
C ASP A 129 -0.97 4.73 9.56
N SER A 130 -0.32 4.45 10.69
CA SER A 130 -0.84 4.82 12.01
C SER A 130 -0.96 6.34 12.20
N VAL A 131 0.04 7.10 11.72
CA VAL A 131 0.02 8.58 11.74
C VAL A 131 -1.04 9.15 10.80
N PHE A 132 -1.32 8.46 9.70
CA PHE A 132 -2.40 8.87 8.79
C PHE A 132 -3.78 8.66 9.43
N ILE A 133 -3.96 7.55 10.15
CA ILE A 133 -5.21 7.26 10.87
C ILE A 133 -5.42 8.26 12.00
N SER A 134 -4.40 8.52 12.84
CA SER A 134 -4.52 9.47 13.95
C SER A 134 -4.89 10.88 13.49
N ARG A 135 -4.28 11.38 12.41
CA ARG A 135 -4.63 12.68 11.82
C ARG A 135 -6.06 12.77 11.30
N LYS A 136 -6.62 11.66 10.78
CA LYS A 136 -8.02 11.63 10.34
C LYS A 136 -8.97 11.77 11.53
N GLU A 137 -8.66 11.10 12.64
CA GLU A 137 -9.45 11.18 13.86
C GLU A 137 -9.41 12.60 14.45
N GLU A 138 -8.22 13.21 14.54
CA GLU A 138 -8.05 14.61 14.97
C GLU A 138 -8.87 15.60 14.11
N CYS A 139 -8.86 15.42 12.79
CA CYS A 139 -9.58 16.30 11.86
C CYS A 139 -11.10 16.09 11.87
N PHE A 140 -11.55 14.85 12.08
CA PHE A 140 -12.96 14.51 12.25
C PHE A 140 -13.53 15.14 13.53
N ASP A 141 -12.77 15.06 14.63
CA ASP A 141 -13.14 15.68 15.92
C ASP A 141 -13.11 17.21 15.88
N ALA A 142 -12.21 17.81 15.10
CA ALA A 142 -12.20 19.25 14.87
C ALA A 142 -13.42 19.72 14.07
N SER A 143 -13.83 18.95 13.07
CA SER A 143 -15.00 19.27 12.23
C SER A 143 -16.33 19.11 12.96
N SER A 144 -16.47 18.10 13.83
CA SER A 144 -17.67 17.90 14.65
C SER A 144 -17.85 19.02 15.70
N LYS A 145 -16.76 19.52 16.29
CA LYS A 145 -16.78 20.66 17.22
C LYS A 145 -17.16 21.99 16.55
N LEU A 146 -16.74 22.21 15.30
CA LEU A 146 -17.10 23.40 14.53
C LEU A 146 -18.59 23.42 14.15
N GLN A 147 -19.18 22.27 13.83
CA GLN A 147 -20.62 22.20 13.54
C GLN A 147 -21.49 22.50 14.78
N PHE A 148 -21.08 22.05 15.97
CA PHE A 148 -21.82 22.29 17.21
C PHE A 148 -21.80 23.76 17.68
N ASN A 149 -20.72 24.49 17.39
CA ASN A 149 -20.60 25.91 17.77
C ASN A 149 -21.29 26.88 16.79
N SER A 150 -21.66 26.45 15.58
CA SER A 150 -22.41 27.29 14.62
C SER A 150 -23.93 27.32 14.86
N LEU A 151 -24.43 26.53 15.80
CA LEU A 151 -25.85 26.40 16.15
C LEU A 151 -26.22 27.08 17.49
N ARG A 152 -25.37 27.98 18.00
CA ARG A 152 -25.67 28.84 19.16
C ARG A 152 -25.74 30.30 18.78
#